data_AF-A0A8S4MP53-F1
#
_entry.id   AF-A0A8S4MP53-F1
#
_cell.length_a   1.000
_cell.length_b   1.000
_cell.length_c   1.000
_cell.angle_alpha   90.00
_cell.angle_beta   90.00
_cell.angle_gamma   90.00
#
_symmetry.space_group_name_H-M   'P 1'
#
loop_
_entity.id
_entity.type
_entity.pdbx_description
1 polymer ?
#
loop_
_entity_poly.entity_id
_entity_poly.type
_entity_poly.pdbx_seq_one_letter_code
_entity_poly.pdbx_strand_id
1 'polypeptide(L)'
;MRTMSTVFCCHSGLHTPQLQSVFLHFSLLQEAPFTMKEKSESGGYRYVGFCIDLINALAEQLDFTYELYEPEDGQYGAEER
;
A
#
# COMPACT_ATOMS: atom_id res chain seq x y z
N MET A 1 -59.29 8.05 -6.71
CA MET A 1 -58.42 7.93 -5.51
C MET A 1 -57.70 6.59 -5.56
N ARG A 2 -56.50 6.55 -6.14
CA ARG A 2 -55.58 5.41 -6.07
C ARG A 2 -54.19 5.99 -5.80
N THR A 3 -53.60 5.54 -4.71
CA THR A 3 -52.31 5.95 -4.16
C THR A 3 -51.18 5.74 -5.17
N MET A 4 -50.40 6.79 -5.44
CA MET A 4 -49.11 6.67 -6.11
C MET A 4 -48.15 5.98 -5.14
N SER A 5 -47.91 4.69 -5.36
CA SER A 5 -46.75 4.01 -4.81
C SER A 5 -45.49 4.69 -5.34
N THR A 6 -44.67 5.20 -4.43
CA THR A 6 -43.28 5.56 -4.70
C THR A 6 -42.57 4.34 -5.26
N VAL A 7 -42.35 4.33 -6.57
CA VAL A 7 -41.39 3.42 -7.20
C VAL A 7 -40.02 3.86 -6.71
N PHE A 8 -39.47 3.12 -5.74
CA PHE A 8 -38.03 3.11 -5.49
C PHE A 8 -37.37 2.67 -6.79
N CYS A 9 -36.59 3.56 -7.41
CA CYS A 9 -35.77 3.27 -8.57
C CYS A 9 -34.74 2.17 -8.25
N CYS A 10 -35.16 0.91 -8.35
CA CYS A 10 -34.27 -0.26 -8.33
C CYS A 10 -34.08 -0.77 -9.76
N HIS A 11 -33.58 0.04 -10.71
CA HIS A 11 -33.16 -0.49 -12.02
C HIS A 11 -32.29 0.40 -12.92
N SER A 12 -31.33 1.19 -12.41
CA SER A 12 -30.31 1.79 -13.28
C SER A 12 -29.04 2.20 -12.52
N GLY A 13 -27.95 1.46 -12.77
CA GLY A 13 -26.58 1.95 -12.87
C GLY A 13 -26.04 2.92 -11.80
N LEU A 14 -25.27 2.38 -10.86
CA LEU A 14 -23.97 2.88 -10.40
C LEU A 14 -23.45 1.85 -9.39
N HIS A 15 -22.83 0.79 -9.91
CA HIS A 15 -21.91 -0.01 -9.11
C HIS A 15 -20.71 0.90 -8.88
N THR A 16 -20.74 1.71 -7.81
CA THR A 16 -19.52 2.29 -7.27
C THR A 16 -18.60 1.10 -6.98
N PRO A 17 -17.44 0.95 -7.64
CA PRO A 17 -16.48 -0.04 -7.17
C PRO A 17 -16.21 0.33 -5.71
N GLN A 18 -16.56 -0.56 -4.79
CA GLN A 18 -16.15 -0.43 -3.40
C GLN A 18 -14.63 -0.49 -3.44
N LEU A 19 -13.99 0.68 -3.48
CA LEU A 19 -12.56 0.85 -3.35
C LEU A 19 -12.19 0.36 -1.94
N GLN A 20 -11.98 -0.95 -1.81
CA GLN A 20 -11.38 -1.51 -0.62
C GLN A 20 -9.92 -1.08 -0.66
N SER A 21 -9.53 -0.21 0.26
CA SER A 21 -8.13 0.17 0.43
C SER A 21 -7.31 -1.10 0.66
N VAL A 22 -6.46 -1.44 -0.30
CA VAL A 22 -5.58 -2.60 -0.21
C VAL A 22 -4.43 -2.24 0.72
N PHE A 23 -4.08 -3.15 1.63
CA PHE A 23 -2.94 -3.03 2.52
C PHE A 23 -1.87 -4.06 2.14
N LEU A 24 -0.65 -3.60 1.86
CA LEU A 24 0.47 -4.44 1.39
C LEU A 24 1.63 -4.46 2.39
N HIS A 25 2.29 -5.61 2.50
CA HIS A 25 3.53 -5.76 3.27
C HIS A 25 4.71 -5.89 2.30
N PHE A 26 5.71 -5.01 2.42
CA PHE A 26 6.93 -5.07 1.62
C PHE A 26 8.13 -5.43 2.50
N SER A 27 8.84 -6.47 2.12
CA SER A 27 10.14 -6.84 2.69
C SER A 27 11.24 -6.11 1.93
N LEU A 28 12.10 -5.39 2.63
CA LEU A 28 13.25 -4.72 2.04
C LEU A 28 14.53 -5.05 2.80
N LEU A 29 15.62 -5.20 2.06
CA LEU A 29 16.98 -5.30 2.62
C LEU A 29 17.66 -3.94 2.52
N GLN A 30 18.48 -3.63 3.53
CA GLN A 30 19.16 -2.34 3.66
C GLN A 30 20.40 -2.30 2.76
N GLU A 31 20.20 -1.85 1.52
CA GLU A 31 21.22 -1.80 0.47
C GLU A 31 21.29 -0.38 -0.08
N ALA A 32 22.39 0.35 0.15
CA ALA A 32 22.58 1.66 -0.46
C ALA A 32 22.88 1.50 -1.97
N PRO A 33 22.25 2.28 -2.88
CA PRO A 33 21.38 3.44 -2.65
C PRO A 33 19.87 3.15 -2.73
N PHE A 34 19.46 1.87 -2.69
CA PHE A 34 18.10 1.42 -2.93
C PHE A 34 17.20 1.55 -1.70
N THR A 35 17.70 1.15 -0.53
CA THR A 35 17.01 1.22 0.76
C THR A 35 18.02 1.50 1.87
N MET A 36 17.82 2.58 2.59
CA MET A 36 18.71 3.07 3.64
C MET A 36 17.86 3.52 4.83
N LYS A 37 18.38 3.31 6.04
CA LYS A 37 17.72 3.71 7.27
C LYS A 37 18.32 5.00 7.79
N GLU A 38 17.54 6.07 7.78
CA GLU A 38 17.93 7.37 8.31
C GLU A 38 17.29 7.62 9.67
N LYS A 39 18.06 8.21 10.58
CA LYS A 39 17.54 8.65 11.88
C LYS A 39 16.86 10.00 11.69
N SER A 40 15.57 10.06 12.00
CA SER A 40 14.80 11.30 12.01
C SER A 40 15.18 12.15 13.24
N GLU A 41 15.13 13.47 13.08
CA GLU A 41 15.36 14.43 14.19
C GLU A 41 14.38 14.21 15.35
N SER A 42 13.18 13.71 15.05
CA SER A 42 12.13 13.36 16.02
C SER A 42 12.41 12.06 16.81
N GLY A 43 13.55 11.42 16.62
CA GLY A 43 13.95 10.20 17.35
C GLY A 43 13.44 8.89 16.77
N GLY A 44 12.78 8.92 15.61
CA GLY A 44 12.38 7.74 14.84
C GLY A 44 13.39 7.34 13.77
N TYR A 45 13.11 6.24 13.07
CA TYR A 45 13.82 5.86 11.84
C TYR A 45 12.89 6.03 10.64
N ARG A 46 13.44 6.49 9.52
CA ARG A 46 12.74 6.54 8.22
C ARG A 46 13.56 5.77 7.20
N TYR A 47 12.88 5.00 6.36
CA TYR A 47 13.51 4.39 5.20
C TYR A 47 13.54 5.38 4.04
N VAL A 48 14.68 5.47 3.36
CA VAL A 48 14.90 6.30 2.17
C VAL A 48 15.64 5.51 1.10
N GLY A 49 15.55 5.96 -0.15
CA GLY A 49 16.25 5.34 -1.28
C GLY A 49 15.30 5.07 -2.44
N PHE A 50 15.88 4.62 -3.55
CA PHE A 50 15.16 4.46 -4.82
C PHE A 50 13.92 3.55 -4.71
N CYS A 51 13.99 2.46 -3.96
CA CYS A 51 12.87 1.53 -3.81
C CYS A 51 11.71 2.16 -3.02
N ILE A 52 12.02 3.03 -2.06
CA ILE A 52 11.02 3.72 -1.25
C ILE A 52 10.26 4.74 -2.10
N ASP A 53 10.98 5.51 -2.93
CA ASP A 53 10.37 6.49 -3.83
C ASP A 53 9.44 5.82 -4.85
N LEU A 54 9.83 4.66 -5.36
CA LEU A 54 9.00 3.88 -6.28
C LEU A 54 7.71 3.39 -5.62
N ILE A 55 7.79 2.81 -4.41
CA ILE A 55 6.60 2.31 -3.70
C ILE A 55 5.66 3.47 -3.36
N ASN A 56 6.20 4.63 -2.95
CA ASN A 56 5.39 5.83 -2.70
C ASN A 56 4.64 6.29 -3.96
N ALA A 57 5.33 6.38 -5.10
CA ALA A 57 4.68 6.75 -6.36
C ALA A 57 3.58 5.75 -6.76
N LEU A 58 3.83 4.45 -6.57
CA LEU A 58 2.82 3.42 -6.83
C LEU A 58 1.63 3.51 -5.87
N ALA A 59 1.88 3.77 -4.59
CA ALA A 59 0.84 3.93 -3.57
C ALA A 59 -0.08 5.11 -3.89
N GLU A 60 0.49 6.24 -4.33
CA GLU A 60 -0.26 7.42 -4.78
C GLU A 60 -1.07 7.15 -6.05
N GLN A 61 -0.53 6.40 -7.02
CA GLN A 61 -1.21 6.13 -8.29
C GLN A 61 -2.30 5.06 -8.20
N LEU A 62 -2.17 4.12 -7.26
CA LEU A 62 -3.03 2.94 -7.12
C LEU A 62 -3.91 3.00 -5.87
N ASP A 63 -3.82 4.06 -5.07
CA ASP A 63 -4.58 4.29 -3.84
C ASP A 63 -4.51 3.10 -2.85
N PHE A 64 -3.29 2.57 -2.63
CA PHE A 64 -3.05 1.54 -1.60
C PHE A 64 -2.24 2.08 -0.43
N THR A 65 -2.32 1.36 0.68
CA THR A 65 -1.51 1.61 1.88
C THR A 65 -0.54 0.45 2.09
N TYR A 66 0.60 0.71 2.72
CA TYR A 66 1.61 -0.32 2.90
C TYR A 66 2.42 -0.13 4.18
N GLU A 67 3.06 -1.21 4.61
CA GLU A 67 4.10 -1.19 5.63
C GLU A 67 5.39 -1.85 5.13
N LEU A 68 6.51 -1.40 5.69
CA LEU A 68 7.85 -1.89 5.39
C LEU A 68 8.36 -2.72 6.55
N TYR A 69 8.93 -3.89 6.25
CA TYR A 69 9.61 -4.71 7.24
C TYR A 69 11.01 -5.13 6.75
N GLU A 70 11.92 -5.25 7.71
CA GLU A 70 13.26 -5.78 7.49
C GLU A 70 13.26 -7.26 7.90
N PRO A 71 13.74 -8.18 7.04
CA PRO A 71 13.96 -9.58 7.42
C PRO A 71 14.95 -9.68 8.58
N GLU A 72 14.71 -10.59 9.53
CA GLU A 72 15.62 -10.80 10.67
C GLU A 72 17.02 -11.28 10.22
N ASP A 73 17.07 -12.10 9.18
CA ASP A 73 18.32 -12.68 8.67
C ASP A 73 19.16 -11.68 7.87
N GLY A 74 18.54 -10.62 7.33
CA GLY A 74 19.20 -9.67 6.45
C GLY A 74 19.76 -10.29 5.15
N GLN A 75 19.32 -11.51 4.79
CA GLN A 75 19.79 -12.24 3.60
C GLN A 75 18.69 -12.36 2.54
N TYR A 76 19.13 -12.43 1.28
CA TYR A 76 18.28 -12.93 0.20
C TYR A 76 18.13 -14.45 0.36
N GLY A 77 16.92 -14.98 0.17
CA GLY A 77 16.67 -16.41 0.25
C GLY A 77 17.53 -17.20 -0.75
N ALA A 78 18.26 -18.19 -0.26
CA ALA A 78 19.01 -19.15 -1.07
C ALA A 78 18.42 -20.55 -0.88
N GLU A 79 18.30 -21.30 -1.97
CA GLU A 79 17.92 -22.72 -1.89
C GLU A 79 19.14 -23.52 -1.43
N GLU A 80 19.04 -24.18 -0.27
CA GLU A 80 20.05 -25.16 0.14
C GLU A 80 19.88 -26.40 -0.72
N ARG A 81 20.75 -26.54 -1.72
CA ARG A 81 20.77 -27.68 -2.64
C ARG A 81 21.70 -28.79 -2.18
#